data_AF-A0A401PY90-F1
#
_entry.id   AF-A0A401PY90-F1
#
_cell.length_a   1.000
_cell.length_b   1.000
_cell.length_c   1.000
_cell.angle_alpha   90.00
_cell.angle_beta   90.00
_cell.angle_gamma   90.00
#
_symmetry.space_group_name_H-M   'P 1'
#
loop_
_entity.id
_entity.type
_entity.pdbx_description
1 polymer ?
#
loop_
_entity_poly.entity_id
_entity_poly.type
_entity_poly.pdbx_seq_one_letter_code
_entity_poly.pdbx_strand_id
1 'polypeptide(L)'
;MHLTTLVSKAGQKVAELTELRAEASEADYHSKSRELRTWKFRQKLYKQMKAAFENAGVTDPPEKVYLSVTGSTSLRVTFQEPTRNSSLIITRYKVEWSHSETFESRVGVAIVEDLKKLQYAIEGLKTGSLYYVRVSAYNAKGWGPPKVSTPPCATPSRWKECSQVKLRQKDQSQAVQQLLDQVKAPRHRSFFLETCTVHTPSKKLSVSRSLKYLFQNTSKFVKTLQRGVYLAAIFFYKENILVTSEDQIPIVEIDSSCSGSDMQEFLWFSKLSCMWKDTQWLQQGMNSALSSSSSVLQTRQKMLLAVSQLQGALGTQDLGQVHFEPIKDKLGNVLILTIKELRPSQVLENVRWIALSKLHNYRKSVSAFESFTALDQLFMTLKDKLDYHLRVNQALPPGLYLGYLKLFSSVDQIKVLVPYRVPNILCHTKIRDNKNVSREEWEWLRNVSSPTDPTATEGNAGSSVYSFLEGLRTAVKTLLQQLDVPLGQAMDFRLYTQEVLEFGEAVSFLLLLPPSDDVCSAPGQDGHPSGFLTLPLQIFELGG
;
A
#
# COMPACT_ATOMS: atom_id res chain seq x y z
N MET A 1 38.17 4.31 37.66
CA MET A 1 39.25 3.30 37.67
C MET A 1 40.12 3.36 36.41
N HIS A 2 39.58 3.17 35.20
CA HIS A 2 40.39 3.00 33.98
C HIS A 2 41.22 4.24 33.55
N LEU A 3 40.65 5.45 33.53
CA LEU A 3 41.38 6.68 33.14
C LEU A 3 42.54 7.02 34.09
N THR A 4 42.37 6.80 35.40
CA THR A 4 43.44 7.00 36.39
C THR A 4 44.63 6.08 36.12
N THR A 5 44.36 4.81 35.77
CA THR A 5 45.39 3.85 35.37
C THR A 5 46.09 4.27 34.07
N LEU A 6 45.35 4.76 33.08
CA LEU A 6 45.92 5.24 31.80
C LEU A 6 46.81 6.47 32.01
N VAL A 7 46.40 7.44 32.84
CA VAL A 7 47.21 8.61 33.20
C VAL A 7 48.50 8.18 33.89
N SER A 8 48.42 7.23 34.83
CA SER A 8 49.59 6.70 35.55
C SER A 8 50.56 5.96 34.61
N LYS A 9 50.07 5.02 33.80
CA LYS A 9 50.88 4.27 32.83
C LYS A 9 51.55 5.17 31.79
N ALA A 10 50.83 6.16 31.26
CA ALA A 10 51.41 7.13 30.34
C ALA A 10 52.50 7.98 31.03
N GLY A 11 52.34 8.31 32.31
CA GLY A 11 53.37 8.97 33.10
C GLY A 11 54.64 8.13 33.27
N GLN A 12 54.49 6.84 33.59
CA GLN A 12 55.61 5.91 33.69
C GLN A 12 56.36 5.78 32.35
N LYS A 13 55.64 5.62 31.23
CA LYS A 13 56.27 5.55 29.90
C LYS A 13 56.98 6.83 29.48
N VAL A 14 56.46 8.00 29.88
CA VAL A 14 57.15 9.27 29.64
C VAL A 14 58.45 9.34 30.46
N ALA A 15 58.46 8.87 31.71
CA ALA A 15 59.67 8.83 32.53
C ALA A 15 60.73 7.89 31.94
N GLU A 16 60.34 6.64 31.66
CA GLU A 16 61.21 5.61 31.06
C GLU A 16 61.81 6.06 29.72
N LEU A 17 61.00 6.62 28.80
CA LEU A 17 61.51 7.13 27.51
C LEU A 17 62.37 8.39 27.66
N THR A 18 62.24 9.13 28.76
CA THR A 18 63.11 10.28 29.03
C THR A 18 64.50 9.81 29.47
N GLU A 19 64.56 8.78 30.32
CA GLU A 19 65.82 8.13 30.75
C GLU A 19 66.50 7.42 29.57
N LEU A 20 65.78 6.56 28.84
CA LEU A 20 66.32 5.83 27.69
C LEU A 20 66.79 6.74 26.54
N ARG A 21 66.26 7.96 26.45
CA ARG A 21 66.70 8.97 25.48
C ARG A 21 68.03 9.61 25.89
N ALA A 22 68.30 9.74 27.18
CA ALA A 22 69.56 10.27 27.68
C ALA A 22 70.75 9.34 27.40
N GLU A 23 70.48 8.04 27.28
CA GLU A 23 71.47 6.97 27.06
C GLU A 23 71.53 6.46 25.60
N ALA A 24 70.89 7.16 24.64
CA ALA A 24 70.70 6.67 23.28
C ALA A 24 71.83 7.03 22.30
N SER A 25 72.13 6.12 21.36
CA SER A 25 72.97 6.38 20.17
C SER A 25 72.33 7.41 19.24
N GLU A 26 73.09 8.03 18.34
CA GLU A 26 72.63 9.12 17.46
C GLU A 26 71.42 8.72 16.58
N ALA A 27 71.39 7.48 16.08
CA ALA A 27 70.28 6.93 15.30
C ALA A 27 69.05 6.63 16.16
N ASP A 28 69.24 6.08 17.37
CA ASP A 28 68.14 5.77 18.29
C ASP A 28 67.54 7.01 18.95
N TYR A 29 68.33 8.08 19.08
CA TYR A 29 67.92 9.32 19.72
C TYR A 29 66.74 9.99 19.00
N HIS A 30 66.76 10.02 17.67
CA HIS A 30 65.66 10.58 16.87
C HIS A 30 64.37 9.76 17.01
N SER A 31 64.48 8.44 17.01
CA SER A 31 63.35 7.52 17.19
C SER A 31 62.72 7.68 18.59
N LYS A 32 63.54 7.56 19.65
CA LYS A 32 63.10 7.75 21.05
C LYS A 32 62.54 9.14 21.30
N SER A 33 63.09 10.18 20.66
CA SER A 33 62.56 11.55 20.73
C SER A 33 61.16 11.68 20.13
N ARG A 34 60.88 10.99 19.02
CA ARG A 34 59.56 10.96 18.39
C ARG A 34 58.55 10.23 19.29
N GLU A 35 58.92 9.07 19.81
CA GLU A 35 58.08 8.31 20.73
C GLU A 35 57.79 9.09 22.01
N LEU A 36 58.79 9.74 22.60
CA LEU A 36 58.62 10.58 23.78
C LEU A 36 57.62 11.73 23.53
N ARG A 37 57.68 12.38 22.35
CA ARG A 37 56.69 13.41 21.98
C ARG A 37 55.27 12.83 21.92
N THR A 38 55.11 11.66 21.30
CA THR A 38 53.82 10.96 21.22
C THR A 38 53.29 10.59 22.61
N TRP A 39 54.13 10.06 23.50
CA TRP A 39 53.73 9.68 24.85
C TRP A 39 53.44 10.88 25.75
N LYS A 40 54.19 11.98 25.63
CA LYS A 40 53.87 13.25 26.29
C LYS A 40 52.51 13.80 25.85
N PHE A 41 52.20 13.72 24.55
CA PHE A 41 50.89 14.09 24.03
C PHE A 41 49.77 13.18 24.60
N ARG A 42 49.95 11.86 24.58
CA ARG A 42 49.00 10.90 25.18
C ARG A 42 48.76 11.17 26.67
N GLN A 43 49.82 11.41 27.43
CA GLN A 43 49.71 11.74 28.85
C GLN A 43 48.90 13.03 29.07
N LYS A 44 49.17 14.08 28.27
CA LYS A 44 48.40 15.33 28.31
C LYS A 44 46.92 15.07 27.98
N LEU A 45 46.64 14.31 26.93
CA LEU A 45 45.30 13.94 26.52
C LEU A 45 44.57 13.17 27.62
N TYR A 46 45.18 12.14 28.22
CA TYR A 46 44.55 11.38 29.30
C TYR A 46 44.30 12.22 30.56
N LYS A 47 45.19 13.17 30.89
CA LYS A 47 44.96 14.13 31.97
C LYS A 47 43.77 15.03 31.67
N GLN A 48 43.67 15.54 30.44
CA GLN A 48 42.52 16.34 29.98
C GLN A 48 41.22 15.54 30.00
N MET A 49 41.22 14.31 29.47
CA MET A 49 40.06 13.41 29.50
C MET A 49 39.62 13.09 30.93
N LYS A 50 40.57 12.85 31.84
CA LYS A 50 40.29 12.62 33.26
C LYS A 50 39.64 13.84 33.90
N ALA A 51 40.22 15.03 33.72
CA ALA A 51 39.66 16.26 34.27
C ALA A 51 38.28 16.59 33.70
N ALA A 52 38.10 16.43 32.38
CA ALA A 52 36.82 16.60 31.71
C ALA A 52 35.78 15.60 32.24
N PHE A 53 36.17 14.34 32.45
CA PHE A 53 35.31 13.34 33.06
C PHE A 53 34.98 13.71 34.51
N GLU A 54 35.95 14.06 35.36
CA GLU A 54 35.70 14.40 36.77
C GLU A 54 34.74 15.59 36.91
N ASN A 55 34.89 16.61 36.07
CA ASN A 55 34.04 17.80 36.06
C ASN A 55 32.71 17.61 35.32
N ALA A 56 32.52 16.52 34.57
CA ALA A 56 31.25 16.24 33.90
C ALA A 56 30.16 15.82 34.91
N GLY A 57 28.98 16.41 34.76
CA GLY A 57 27.75 15.98 35.44
C GLY A 57 27.02 14.86 34.68
N VAL A 58 25.92 14.39 35.27
CA VAL A 58 24.92 13.62 34.51
C VAL A 58 24.29 14.52 33.45
N THR A 59 23.79 13.90 32.38
CA THR A 59 23.12 14.63 31.30
C THR A 59 21.79 15.22 31.76
N ASP A 60 21.37 16.28 31.09
CA ASP A 60 20.06 16.91 31.25
C ASP A 60 18.93 15.94 30.84
N PRO A 61 17.68 16.18 31.30
CA PRO A 61 16.56 15.35 30.86
C PRO A 61 16.34 15.50 29.34
N PRO A 62 15.77 14.48 28.66
CA PRO A 62 15.35 14.61 27.26
C PRO A 62 14.52 15.88 27.04
N GLU A 63 14.72 16.58 25.93
CA GLU A 63 14.05 17.86 25.69
C GLU A 63 12.53 17.68 25.56
N LYS A 64 12.14 16.72 24.71
CA LYS A 64 10.75 16.37 24.43
C LYS A 64 10.58 14.87 24.53
N VAL A 65 9.47 14.46 25.11
CA VAL A 65 9.04 13.07 25.19
C VAL A 65 7.56 13.06 24.83
N TYR A 66 7.20 12.41 23.74
CA TYR A 66 5.82 12.31 23.26
C TYR A 66 5.31 10.89 23.40
N LEU A 67 4.09 10.77 23.91
CA LEU A 67 3.41 9.49 24.09
C LEU A 67 2.23 9.40 23.13
N SER A 68 2.08 8.25 22.48
CA SER A 68 0.98 7.99 21.55
C SER A 68 0.45 6.55 21.68
N VAL A 69 -0.85 6.38 21.46
CA VAL A 69 -1.52 5.07 21.48
C VAL A 69 -1.40 4.44 20.10
N THR A 70 -0.68 3.31 19.98
CA THR A 70 -0.44 2.63 18.69
C THR A 70 -1.29 1.39 18.50
N GLY A 71 -1.98 0.92 19.55
CA GLY A 71 -2.86 -0.24 19.47
C GLY A 71 -3.58 -0.52 20.80
N SER A 72 -4.35 -1.60 20.80
CA SER A 72 -5.12 -2.07 21.97
C SER A 72 -4.23 -2.46 23.15
N THR A 73 -2.99 -2.86 22.89
CA THR A 73 -2.04 -3.35 23.90
C THR A 73 -0.66 -2.71 23.74
N SER A 74 -0.58 -1.57 23.04
CA SER A 74 0.71 -0.95 22.72
C SER A 74 0.67 0.57 22.74
N LEU A 75 1.76 1.16 23.24
CA LEU A 75 2.04 2.59 23.20
C LEU A 75 3.36 2.81 22.45
N ARG A 76 3.56 4.02 21.93
CA ARG A 76 4.85 4.45 21.38
C ARG A 76 5.28 5.73 22.05
N VAL A 77 6.55 5.74 22.45
CA VAL A 77 7.24 6.87 23.03
C VAL A 77 8.26 7.36 22.01
N THR A 78 8.21 8.63 21.65
CA THR A 78 9.26 9.29 20.85
C THR A 78 9.90 10.39 21.68
N PHE A 79 11.20 10.60 21.55
CA PHE A 79 11.91 11.57 22.38
C PHE A 79 13.03 12.27 21.62
N GLN A 80 13.51 13.38 22.16
CA GLN A 80 14.57 14.20 21.56
C GLN A 80 15.74 14.35 22.53
N GLU A 81 16.94 14.50 21.98
CA GLU A 81 18.14 14.73 22.77
C GLU A 81 18.02 16.04 23.59
N PRO A 82 18.66 16.14 24.76
CA PRO A 82 18.71 17.37 25.54
C PRO A 82 19.37 18.52 24.76
N THR A 83 18.75 19.70 24.77
CA THR A 83 19.19 20.89 24.01
C THR A 83 20.38 21.62 24.63
N ARG A 84 20.60 21.48 25.95
CA ARG A 84 21.71 22.12 26.68
C ARG A 84 22.84 21.11 26.88
N ASN A 85 24.08 21.55 26.66
CA ASN A 85 25.34 20.83 26.83
C ASN A 85 25.70 19.80 25.74
N SER A 86 25.92 20.28 24.50
CA SER A 86 26.47 19.50 23.36
C SER A 86 27.85 18.87 23.59
N SER A 87 28.45 19.03 24.77
CA SER A 87 29.71 18.38 25.17
C SER A 87 29.53 17.03 25.87
N LEU A 88 28.31 16.68 26.31
CA LEU A 88 28.03 15.42 27.00
C LEU A 88 27.52 14.36 26.02
N ILE A 89 28.33 13.34 25.77
CA ILE A 89 27.98 12.23 24.88
C ILE A 89 26.94 11.34 25.56
N ILE A 90 25.74 11.31 25.00
CA ILE A 90 24.69 10.39 25.39
C ILE A 90 24.96 9.05 24.71
N THR A 91 24.77 7.98 25.47
CA THR A 91 25.06 6.62 25.00
C THR A 91 23.82 5.73 24.99
N ARG A 92 22.84 5.99 25.88
CA ARG A 92 21.59 5.22 26.00
C ARG A 92 20.46 6.07 26.55
N TYR A 93 19.23 5.61 26.36
CA TYR A 93 18.03 6.13 27.03
C TYR A 93 17.32 5.03 27.82
N LYS A 94 16.61 5.42 28.87
CA LYS A 94 15.76 4.53 29.67
C LYS A 94 14.34 5.02 29.60
N VAL A 95 13.45 4.16 29.12
CA VAL A 95 12.00 4.38 29.09
C VAL A 95 11.39 3.62 30.26
N GLU A 96 10.64 4.29 31.13
CA GLU A 96 9.96 3.67 32.27
C GLU A 96 8.44 3.89 32.13
N TRP A 97 7.64 2.89 32.48
CA TRP A 97 6.17 3.01 32.52
C TRP A 97 5.56 2.43 33.81
N SER A 98 4.46 3.05 34.24
CA SER A 98 3.86 2.84 35.57
C SER A 98 2.35 3.06 35.54
N HIS A 99 1.62 2.45 36.47
CA HIS A 99 0.19 2.78 36.70
C HIS A 99 -0.01 4.03 37.57
N SER A 100 1.05 4.47 38.27
CA SER A 100 1.05 5.69 39.10
C SER A 100 1.93 6.79 38.48
N GLU A 101 1.50 8.04 38.59
CA GLU A 101 2.24 9.24 38.20
C GLU A 101 3.57 9.40 38.94
N THR A 102 3.64 8.93 40.20
CA THR A 102 4.88 8.97 41.01
C THR A 102 5.89 7.87 40.64
N PHE A 103 5.51 6.94 39.76
CA PHE A 103 6.30 5.76 39.39
C PHE A 103 6.61 4.79 40.55
N GLU A 104 5.82 4.83 41.63
CA GLU A 104 5.89 3.86 42.73
C GLU A 104 5.45 2.45 42.29
N SER A 105 4.37 2.36 41.50
CA SER A 105 3.86 1.11 40.90
C SER A 105 4.43 0.92 39.49
N ARG A 106 5.75 0.77 39.41
CA ARG A 106 6.44 0.61 38.13
C ARG A 106 6.11 -0.75 37.52
N VAL A 107 5.59 -0.71 36.29
CA VAL A 107 5.22 -1.91 35.54
C VAL A 107 6.39 -2.43 34.71
N GLY A 108 7.18 -1.55 34.12
CA GLY A 108 8.32 -1.97 33.32
C GLY A 108 9.31 -0.87 32.96
N VAL A 109 10.43 -1.32 32.37
CA VAL A 109 11.57 -0.50 31.95
C VAL A 109 12.15 -1.07 30.66
N ALA A 110 12.62 -0.18 29.78
CA ALA A 110 13.39 -0.55 28.60
C ALA A 110 14.62 0.36 28.44
N ILE A 111 15.72 -0.22 27.94
CA ILE A 111 16.95 0.51 27.61
C ILE A 111 17.07 0.60 26.09
N VAL A 112 17.16 1.82 25.58
CA VAL A 112 17.33 2.12 24.15
C VAL A 112 18.78 2.48 23.91
N GLU A 113 19.48 1.64 23.15
CA GLU A 113 20.91 1.82 22.82
C GLU A 113 21.12 2.29 21.37
N ASP A 114 20.14 2.10 20.48
CA ASP A 114 20.17 2.61 19.11
C ASP A 114 19.78 4.09 19.06
N LEU A 115 20.79 4.96 19.08
CA LEU A 115 20.61 6.41 19.04
C LEU A 115 20.18 6.94 17.65
N LYS A 116 20.16 6.09 16.61
CA LYS A 116 19.64 6.50 15.28
C LYS A 116 18.13 6.65 15.27
N LYS A 117 17.44 6.01 16.22
CA LYS A 117 15.99 6.01 16.35
C LYS A 117 15.60 6.32 17.80
N LEU A 118 15.34 7.60 18.07
CA LEU A 118 14.90 8.07 19.40
C LEU A 118 13.42 7.79 19.66
N GLN A 119 13.06 6.51 19.61
CA GLN A 119 11.72 6.03 19.87
C GLN A 119 11.72 4.62 20.45
N TYR A 120 10.66 4.27 21.17
CA TYR A 120 10.45 2.94 21.72
C TYR A 120 8.98 2.54 21.66
N ALA A 121 8.70 1.30 21.24
CA ALA A 121 7.36 0.71 21.27
C ALA A 121 7.21 -0.12 22.54
N ILE A 122 6.25 0.25 23.39
CA ILE A 122 5.88 -0.50 24.59
C ILE A 122 4.75 -1.46 24.18
N GLU A 123 5.01 -2.75 24.24
CA GLU A 123 4.09 -3.81 23.81
C GLU A 123 3.61 -4.67 25.00
N GLY A 124 2.60 -5.50 24.79
CA GLY A 124 2.09 -6.42 25.81
C GLY A 124 1.37 -5.74 26.97
N LEU A 125 0.90 -4.50 26.80
CA LEU A 125 0.17 -3.76 27.83
C LEU A 125 -1.27 -4.26 27.94
N LYS A 126 -1.81 -4.20 29.16
CA LYS A 126 -3.23 -4.46 29.39
C LYS A 126 -4.11 -3.38 28.73
N THR A 127 -4.98 -3.80 27.81
CA THR A 127 -5.97 -2.94 27.14
C THR A 127 -6.84 -2.19 28.15
N GLY A 128 -7.10 -0.92 27.86
CA GLY A 128 -7.97 -0.08 28.68
C GLY A 128 -7.36 0.37 30.02
N SER A 129 -6.11 0.01 30.32
CA SER A 129 -5.42 0.43 31.56
C SER A 129 -4.56 1.67 31.32
N LEU A 130 -4.55 2.60 32.28
CA LEU A 130 -3.77 3.84 32.19
C LEU A 130 -2.28 3.58 32.50
N TYR A 131 -1.39 4.16 31.68
CA TYR A 131 0.06 4.12 31.91
C TYR A 131 0.69 5.51 31.83
N TYR A 132 1.47 5.85 32.84
CA TYR A 132 2.36 7.00 32.87
C TYR A 132 3.73 6.62 32.31
N VAL A 133 4.35 7.53 31.54
CA VAL A 133 5.64 7.26 30.89
C VAL A 133 6.64 8.39 31.12
N ARG A 134 7.90 8.02 31.38
CA ARG A 134 9.02 8.96 31.45
C ARG A 134 10.28 8.40 30.83
N VAL A 135 11.16 9.28 30.35
CA VAL A 135 12.42 8.92 29.71
C VAL A 135 13.60 9.62 30.39
N SER A 136 14.69 8.89 30.62
CA SER A 136 15.95 9.44 31.15
C SER A 136 17.09 9.19 30.16
N ALA A 137 18.01 10.14 30.01
CA ALA A 137 19.21 9.97 29.20
C ALA A 137 20.38 9.45 30.04
N TYR A 138 21.32 8.73 29.43
CA TYR A 138 22.50 8.18 30.07
C TYR A 138 23.79 8.61 29.39
N ASN A 139 24.74 9.08 30.18
CA ASN A 139 26.11 9.37 29.75
C ASN A 139 27.12 8.56 30.58
N ALA A 140 28.41 8.81 30.37
CA ALA A 140 29.47 8.11 31.10
C ALA A 140 29.45 8.31 32.64
N LYS A 141 28.66 9.26 33.15
CA LYS A 141 28.47 9.50 34.60
C LYS A 141 27.28 8.76 35.19
N GLY A 142 26.27 8.47 34.40
CA GLY A 142 25.07 7.80 34.87
C GLY A 142 23.80 8.30 34.20
N TRP A 143 22.67 7.97 34.83
CA TRP A 143 21.35 8.42 34.43
C TRP A 143 21.13 9.87 34.85
N GLY A 144 20.72 10.71 33.90
CA GLY A 144 20.16 12.03 34.15
C GLY A 144 18.75 11.96 34.77
N PRO A 145 18.17 13.11 35.14
CA PRO A 145 16.81 13.17 35.64
C PRO A 145 15.80 12.75 34.55
N PRO A 146 14.63 12.18 34.92
CA PRO A 146 13.62 11.77 33.97
C PRO A 146 12.81 12.97 33.44
N LYS A 147 12.38 12.88 32.18
CA LYS A 147 11.35 13.72 31.57
C LYS A 147 10.06 12.93 31.42
N VAL A 148 8.97 13.42 32.00
CA VAL A 148 7.61 12.87 31.81
C VAL A 148 7.15 13.16 30.38
N SER A 149 6.39 12.22 29.79
CA SER A 149 5.86 12.38 28.45
C SER A 149 4.77 13.46 28.35
N THR A 150 4.48 13.88 27.12
CA THR A 150 3.30 14.67 26.76
C THR A 150 2.46 13.87 25.76
N PRO A 151 1.20 13.50 26.09
CA PRO A 151 0.57 13.60 27.41
C PRO A 151 1.31 12.76 28.48
N PRO A 152 1.13 13.05 29.78
CA PRO A 152 1.82 12.35 30.87
C PRO A 152 1.43 10.88 31.01
N CYS A 153 0.22 10.53 30.56
CA CYS A 153 -0.28 9.18 30.53
C CYS A 153 -1.14 8.91 29.29
N ALA A 154 -1.30 7.65 28.94
CA ALA A 154 -2.20 7.19 27.89
C ALA A 154 -2.74 5.80 28.21
N THR A 155 -3.90 5.50 27.64
CA THR A 155 -4.57 4.20 27.76
C THR A 155 -4.46 3.45 26.42
N PRO A 156 -3.79 2.29 26.34
CA PRO A 156 -3.77 1.46 25.15
C PRO A 156 -5.20 1.09 24.76
N SER A 157 -5.63 1.55 23.60
CA SER A 157 -7.00 1.39 23.14
C SER A 157 -7.15 1.48 21.62
N ARG A 158 -8.28 0.98 21.12
CA ARG A 158 -8.73 1.17 19.73
C ARG A 158 -10.18 1.63 19.67
N TRP A 159 -10.55 2.24 18.55
CA TRP A 159 -11.93 2.64 18.25
C TRP A 159 -12.95 1.50 18.45
N LYS A 160 -12.55 0.24 18.17
CA LYS A 160 -13.38 -0.97 18.35
C LYS A 160 -13.73 -1.28 19.80
N GLU A 161 -12.97 -0.77 20.76
CA GLU A 161 -13.20 -0.98 22.20
C GLU A 161 -14.15 0.07 22.79
N CYS A 162 -14.71 0.93 21.95
CA CYS A 162 -15.72 1.85 22.37
C CYS A 162 -17.08 1.12 22.50
N SER A 163 -17.71 1.24 23.67
CA SER A 163 -18.91 0.49 24.08
C SER A 163 -20.13 0.62 23.16
N GLN A 164 -20.17 1.69 22.36
CA GLN A 164 -21.28 2.00 21.46
C GLN A 164 -21.06 1.50 20.01
N VAL A 165 -19.89 0.94 19.68
CA VAL A 165 -19.63 0.39 18.34
C VAL A 165 -20.28 -0.99 18.24
N LYS A 166 -21.41 -1.06 17.54
CA LYS A 166 -22.00 -2.34 17.11
C LYS A 166 -21.23 -2.84 15.89
N LEU A 167 -20.13 -3.56 16.09
CA LEU A 167 -19.43 -4.24 15.00
C LEU A 167 -20.45 -5.12 14.25
N ARG A 168 -20.56 -4.97 12.92
CA ARG A 168 -21.26 -5.96 12.08
C ARG A 168 -20.69 -7.33 12.45
N GLN A 169 -21.56 -8.24 12.90
CA GLN A 169 -21.18 -9.50 13.52
C GLN A 169 -20.16 -10.27 12.66
N LYS A 170 -19.12 -10.78 13.34
CA LYS A 170 -18.15 -11.78 12.83
C LYS A 170 -18.83 -12.99 12.19
N ASP A 171 -20.10 -13.22 12.49
CA ASP A 171 -20.90 -14.33 11.96
C ASP A 171 -21.11 -14.23 10.43
N GLN A 172 -21.16 -13.02 9.85
CA GLN A 172 -21.26 -12.88 8.39
C GLN A 172 -19.98 -13.31 7.67
N SER A 173 -18.80 -13.01 8.23
CA SER A 173 -17.54 -13.44 7.61
C SER A 173 -17.32 -14.94 7.75
N GLN A 174 -17.71 -15.54 8.87
CA GLN A 174 -17.68 -16.98 9.05
C GLN A 174 -18.69 -17.69 8.15
N ALA A 175 -19.91 -17.16 8.00
CA ALA A 175 -20.91 -17.68 7.07
C ALA A 175 -20.45 -17.58 5.61
N VAL A 176 -19.85 -16.45 5.19
CA VAL A 176 -19.26 -16.30 3.85
C VAL A 176 -18.10 -17.27 3.65
N GLN A 177 -17.23 -17.45 4.64
CA GLN A 177 -16.13 -18.42 4.58
C GLN A 177 -16.68 -19.86 4.47
N GLN A 178 -17.69 -20.21 5.26
CA GLN A 178 -18.38 -21.49 5.18
C GLN A 178 -19.03 -21.71 3.82
N LEU A 179 -19.69 -20.68 3.24
CA LEU A 179 -20.24 -20.74 1.89
C LEU A 179 -19.14 -20.93 0.84
N LEU A 180 -18.01 -20.25 0.99
CA LEU A 180 -16.86 -20.39 0.10
C LEU A 180 -16.27 -21.80 0.17
N ASP A 181 -16.15 -22.36 1.37
CA ASP A 181 -15.67 -23.72 1.60
C ASP A 181 -16.67 -24.77 1.08
N GLN A 182 -17.98 -24.51 1.19
CA GLN A 182 -19.04 -25.34 0.59
C GLN A 182 -18.98 -25.33 -0.94
N VAL A 183 -18.78 -24.18 -1.58
CA VAL A 183 -18.62 -24.05 -3.03
C VAL A 183 -17.35 -24.75 -3.52
N LYS A 184 -16.26 -24.67 -2.75
CA LYS A 184 -14.99 -25.37 -3.03
C LYS A 184 -15.04 -26.87 -2.75
N ALA A 185 -16.04 -27.36 -2.02
CA ALA A 185 -16.13 -28.74 -1.61
C ALA A 185 -16.27 -29.69 -2.82
N PRO A 186 -15.59 -30.85 -2.82
CA PRO A 186 -15.63 -31.82 -3.92
C PRO A 186 -17.04 -32.28 -4.30
N ARG A 187 -17.99 -32.26 -3.35
CA ARG A 187 -19.39 -32.65 -3.59
C ARG A 187 -20.13 -31.70 -4.55
N HIS A 188 -19.80 -30.40 -4.53
CA HIS A 188 -20.32 -29.43 -5.51
C HIS A 188 -19.56 -29.48 -6.85
N ARG A 189 -18.27 -29.91 -6.83
CA ARG A 189 -17.54 -30.26 -8.07
C ARG A 189 -18.19 -31.44 -8.81
N SER A 190 -18.77 -32.39 -8.07
CA SER A 190 -19.41 -33.57 -8.67
C SER A 190 -20.77 -33.25 -9.32
N PHE A 191 -21.57 -32.33 -8.75
CA PHE A 191 -22.90 -31.97 -9.30
C PHE A 191 -22.84 -31.38 -10.73
N PHE A 192 -21.77 -30.64 -11.05
CA PHE A 192 -21.51 -30.15 -12.41
C PHE A 192 -20.93 -31.22 -13.36
N LEU A 193 -20.20 -32.20 -12.83
CA LEU A 193 -19.73 -33.35 -13.63
C LEU A 193 -20.88 -34.33 -13.95
N GLU A 194 -21.80 -34.56 -13.00
CA GLU A 194 -22.89 -35.53 -13.12
C GLU A 194 -23.99 -35.07 -14.07
N THR A 195 -24.22 -33.76 -14.20
CA THR A 195 -25.20 -33.22 -15.18
C THR A 195 -24.68 -33.22 -16.62
N CYS A 196 -23.40 -33.54 -16.85
CA CYS A 196 -22.81 -33.73 -18.19
C CYS A 196 -22.93 -35.17 -18.73
N THR A 197 -23.66 -36.08 -18.09
CA THR A 197 -23.94 -37.41 -18.68
C THR A 197 -25.12 -37.33 -19.66
N VAL A 198 -24.86 -36.83 -20.86
CA VAL A 198 -25.75 -37.07 -22.01
C VAL A 198 -25.39 -38.44 -22.60
N HIS A 199 -26.40 -39.30 -22.73
CA HIS A 199 -26.33 -40.65 -23.27
C HIS A 199 -25.51 -40.74 -24.56
N THR A 200 -24.59 -41.72 -24.57
CA THR A 200 -23.82 -42.13 -25.75
C THR A 200 -24.69 -42.92 -26.72
N PRO A 201 -24.70 -42.62 -28.04
CA PRO A 201 -25.02 -43.61 -29.03
C PRO A 201 -23.73 -44.32 -29.47
N SER A 202 -23.63 -45.59 -29.05
CA SER A 202 -23.11 -46.76 -29.78
C SER A 202 -21.95 -46.60 -30.81
N LYS A 203 -20.81 -47.20 -30.42
CA LYS A 203 -19.81 -48.01 -31.17
C LYS A 203 -19.49 -47.70 -32.65
N LYS A 204 -18.16 -47.65 -32.91
CA LYS A 204 -17.36 -47.71 -34.17
C LYS A 204 -17.02 -46.33 -34.76
N LEU A 205 -15.79 -45.99 -35.17
CA LEU A 205 -14.54 -46.71 -35.45
C LEU A 205 -13.33 -45.87 -35.01
N SER A 206 -12.31 -46.56 -34.49
CA SER A 206 -10.94 -46.07 -34.39
C SER A 206 -10.40 -45.78 -35.79
N VAL A 207 -10.17 -44.51 -36.10
CA VAL A 207 -9.17 -44.10 -37.09
C VAL A 207 -8.29 -43.08 -36.41
N SER A 208 -7.02 -43.46 -36.27
CA SER A 208 -5.90 -42.60 -35.90
C SER A 208 -6.13 -41.19 -36.44
N ARG A 209 -6.21 -40.21 -35.54
CA ARG A 209 -6.22 -38.78 -35.88
C ARG A 209 -4.84 -38.43 -36.45
N SER A 210 -4.65 -38.80 -37.71
CA SER A 210 -3.43 -38.62 -38.48
C SER A 210 -3.11 -37.14 -38.58
N LEU A 211 -1.86 -36.79 -38.29
CA LEU A 211 -1.00 -35.75 -38.90
C LEU A 211 -1.53 -34.33 -39.16
N LYS A 212 -2.81 -34.01 -38.92
CA LYS A 212 -3.41 -32.68 -39.07
C LYS A 212 -3.10 -31.75 -37.90
N TYR A 213 -2.64 -32.29 -36.76
CA TYR A 213 -2.17 -31.52 -35.61
C TYR A 213 -0.66 -31.23 -35.63
N LEU A 214 0.10 -31.78 -36.57
CA LEU A 214 1.54 -31.51 -36.68
C LEU A 214 1.87 -30.21 -37.44
N PHE A 215 0.86 -29.56 -38.07
CA PHE A 215 1.06 -28.32 -38.85
C PHE A 215 0.02 -27.23 -38.59
N GLN A 216 -0.75 -27.30 -37.50
CA GLN A 216 -1.64 -26.21 -37.06
C GLN A 216 -1.04 -25.49 -35.85
N ASN A 217 0.08 -24.80 -36.06
CA ASN A 217 0.68 -23.93 -35.04
C ASN A 217 0.78 -22.47 -35.51
N THR A 218 -0.29 -21.98 -36.14
CA THR A 218 -0.53 -20.54 -36.26
C THR A 218 -1.72 -20.22 -35.39
N SER A 219 -1.49 -19.77 -34.16
CA SER A 219 -2.54 -19.07 -33.41
C SER A 219 -2.93 -17.86 -34.26
N LYS A 220 -4.08 -17.95 -34.95
CA LYS A 220 -4.58 -16.89 -35.83
C LYS A 220 -5.06 -15.73 -34.98
N PHE A 221 -4.12 -14.91 -34.52
CA PHE A 221 -4.44 -13.63 -33.91
C PHE A 221 -5.15 -12.75 -34.95
N VAL A 222 -6.12 -11.98 -34.47
CA VAL A 222 -6.94 -11.09 -35.30
C VAL A 222 -6.07 -9.92 -35.77
N LYS A 223 -5.94 -9.76 -37.09
CA LYS A 223 -5.15 -8.68 -37.71
C LYS A 223 -5.96 -7.40 -37.92
N THR A 224 -7.23 -7.55 -38.25
CA THR A 224 -8.17 -6.46 -38.53
C THR A 224 -9.46 -6.71 -37.75
N LEU A 225 -9.95 -5.67 -37.08
CA LEU A 225 -11.18 -5.77 -36.30
C LEU A 225 -12.38 -5.66 -37.25
N GLN A 226 -13.23 -6.68 -37.26
CA GLN A 226 -14.57 -6.61 -37.83
C GLN A 226 -15.58 -6.27 -36.72
N ARG A 227 -16.87 -6.22 -37.06
CA ARG A 227 -17.94 -5.98 -36.08
C ARG A 227 -17.95 -7.09 -35.02
N GLY A 228 -17.54 -6.77 -33.80
CA GLY A 228 -17.52 -7.76 -32.73
C GLY A 228 -16.87 -7.31 -31.42
N VAL A 229 -16.75 -8.26 -30.50
CA VAL A 229 -16.06 -8.11 -29.21
C VAL A 229 -14.75 -8.90 -29.24
N TYR A 230 -13.66 -8.27 -28.83
CA TYR A 230 -12.30 -8.80 -28.91
C TYR A 230 -11.58 -8.69 -27.56
N LEU A 231 -10.63 -9.60 -27.34
CA LEU A 231 -9.76 -9.61 -26.17
C LEU A 231 -8.31 -9.42 -26.64
N ALA A 232 -7.65 -8.36 -26.14
CA ALA A 232 -6.23 -8.11 -26.36
C ALA A 232 -5.43 -8.44 -25.09
N ALA A 233 -4.27 -9.07 -25.28
CA ALA A 233 -3.30 -9.30 -24.21
C ALA A 233 -2.06 -8.42 -24.39
N ILE A 234 -1.85 -7.50 -23.46
CA ILE A 234 -0.75 -6.55 -23.46
C ILE A 234 0.22 -6.94 -22.36
N PHE A 235 1.41 -7.36 -22.76
CA PHE A 235 2.53 -7.56 -21.85
C PHE A 235 3.59 -6.50 -22.11
N PHE A 236 4.09 -5.89 -21.05
CA PHE A 236 5.08 -4.82 -21.16
C PHE A 236 6.20 -4.97 -20.15
N TYR A 237 7.34 -4.37 -20.49
CA TYR A 237 8.47 -4.18 -19.58
C TYR A 237 9.19 -2.88 -19.95
N LYS A 238 9.17 -1.91 -19.02
CA LYS A 238 9.60 -0.53 -19.30
C LYS A 238 8.84 0.03 -20.52
N GLU A 239 9.56 0.48 -21.54
CA GLU A 239 9.03 1.05 -22.79
C GLU A 239 8.89 0.02 -23.93
N ASN A 240 9.00 -1.28 -23.61
CA ASN A 240 8.86 -2.36 -24.58
C ASN A 240 7.54 -3.11 -24.37
N ILE A 241 6.93 -3.50 -25.48
CA ILE A 241 5.72 -4.30 -25.51
C ILE A 241 6.01 -5.59 -26.25
N LEU A 242 5.36 -6.63 -25.78
CA LEU A 242 5.42 -7.95 -26.36
C LEU A 242 4.36 -8.07 -27.47
N VAL A 243 4.82 -8.46 -28.65
CA VAL A 243 4.02 -8.64 -29.86
C VAL A 243 4.23 -10.03 -30.43
N THR A 244 3.35 -10.44 -31.32
CA THR A 244 3.48 -11.69 -32.08
C THR A 244 4.69 -11.64 -33.01
N SER A 245 5.05 -12.78 -33.61
CA SER A 245 6.09 -12.86 -34.65
C SER A 245 5.85 -11.94 -35.86
N GLU A 246 4.63 -11.45 -36.03
CA GLU A 246 4.21 -10.53 -37.10
C GLU A 246 4.10 -9.06 -36.65
N ASP A 247 4.68 -8.69 -35.50
CA ASP A 247 4.62 -7.33 -34.92
C ASP A 247 3.22 -6.83 -34.52
N GLN A 248 2.31 -7.74 -34.20
CA GLN A 248 0.95 -7.38 -33.80
C GLN A 248 0.70 -7.65 -32.32
N ILE A 249 -0.22 -6.90 -31.71
CA ILE A 249 -0.69 -7.22 -30.36
C ILE A 249 -1.47 -8.55 -30.43
N PRO A 250 -1.25 -9.50 -29.52
CA PRO A 250 -2.05 -10.72 -29.42
C PRO A 250 -3.53 -10.39 -29.17
N ILE A 251 -4.37 -10.55 -30.18
CA ILE A 251 -5.82 -10.29 -30.12
C ILE A 251 -6.58 -11.52 -30.58
N VAL A 252 -7.63 -11.88 -29.84
CA VAL A 252 -8.57 -12.95 -30.19
C VAL A 252 -9.99 -12.42 -30.21
N GLU A 253 -10.83 -13.02 -31.05
CA GLU A 253 -12.25 -12.73 -31.13
C GLU A 253 -13.02 -13.47 -30.02
N ILE A 254 -13.92 -12.75 -29.35
CA ILE A 254 -14.86 -13.32 -28.38
C ILE A 254 -16.18 -13.62 -29.10
N ASP A 255 -16.77 -12.61 -29.75
CA ASP A 255 -18.07 -12.75 -30.40
C ASP A 255 -18.20 -11.83 -31.62
N SER A 256 -18.51 -12.43 -32.77
CA SER A 256 -18.79 -11.75 -34.05
C SER A 256 -20.25 -11.29 -34.18
N SER A 257 -21.15 -11.78 -33.32
CA SER A 257 -22.60 -11.60 -33.46
C SER A 257 -23.22 -10.54 -32.56
N CYS A 258 -22.47 -10.00 -31.60
CA CYS A 258 -23.01 -9.14 -30.55
C CYS A 258 -22.91 -7.64 -30.87
N SER A 259 -24.01 -6.91 -30.67
CA SER A 259 -24.07 -5.44 -30.66
C SER A 259 -23.74 -4.92 -29.26
N GLY A 260 -22.44 -4.71 -28.98
CA GLY A 260 -21.95 -4.08 -27.75
C GLY A 260 -21.91 -5.02 -26.53
N SER A 261 -20.79 -5.03 -25.81
CA SER A 261 -20.72 -5.75 -24.53
C SER A 261 -21.53 -4.99 -23.48
N ASP A 262 -22.48 -5.67 -22.86
CA ASP A 262 -23.12 -5.23 -21.62
C ASP A 262 -22.03 -4.95 -20.57
N MET A 263 -22.17 -3.84 -19.83
CA MET A 263 -21.24 -3.48 -18.76
C MET A 263 -21.21 -4.57 -17.68
N GLN A 264 -22.32 -5.28 -17.45
CA GLN A 264 -22.39 -6.36 -16.48
C GLN A 264 -21.44 -7.52 -16.85
N GLU A 265 -21.36 -7.89 -18.13
CA GLU A 265 -20.47 -8.97 -18.55
C GLU A 265 -19.01 -8.55 -18.60
N PHE A 266 -18.75 -7.28 -18.91
CA PHE A 266 -17.42 -6.71 -18.74
C PHE A 266 -16.95 -6.79 -17.27
N LEU A 267 -17.79 -6.37 -16.31
CA LEU A 267 -17.46 -6.45 -14.88
C LEU A 267 -17.29 -7.89 -14.39
N TRP A 268 -18.10 -8.83 -14.90
CA TRP A 268 -17.90 -10.26 -14.63
C TRP A 268 -16.52 -10.73 -15.15
N PHE A 269 -16.15 -10.33 -16.36
CA PHE A 269 -14.85 -10.65 -16.94
C PHE A 269 -13.68 -10.01 -16.18
N SER A 270 -13.85 -8.78 -15.67
CA SER A 270 -12.85 -8.16 -14.80
C SER A 270 -12.63 -8.97 -13.51
N LYS A 271 -13.68 -9.52 -12.90
CA LYS A 271 -13.54 -10.43 -11.75
C LYS A 271 -12.83 -11.74 -12.10
N LEU A 272 -13.10 -12.27 -13.29
CA LEU A 272 -12.39 -13.45 -13.82
C LEU A 272 -10.87 -13.22 -13.88
N SER A 273 -10.43 -11.97 -14.06
CA SER A 273 -8.99 -11.65 -14.10
C SER A 273 -8.23 -11.91 -12.80
N CYS A 274 -8.93 -12.03 -11.68
CA CYS A 274 -8.36 -12.44 -10.40
C CYS A 274 -8.31 -13.97 -10.23
N MET A 275 -8.83 -14.74 -11.18
CA MET A 275 -9.03 -16.18 -11.10
C MET A 275 -8.54 -16.92 -12.35
N TRP A 276 -7.49 -16.43 -13.00
CA TRP A 276 -6.99 -17.02 -14.25
C TRP A 276 -6.62 -18.51 -14.17
N LYS A 277 -6.27 -19.02 -12.99
CA LYS A 277 -5.95 -20.44 -12.77
C LYS A 277 -7.17 -21.34 -12.84
N ASP A 278 -8.35 -20.80 -12.56
CA ASP A 278 -9.61 -21.54 -12.49
C ASP A 278 -10.41 -21.50 -13.81
N THR A 279 -9.86 -20.86 -14.86
CA THR A 279 -10.55 -20.67 -16.16
C THR A 279 -10.91 -22.00 -16.82
N GLN A 280 -10.02 -22.98 -16.79
CA GLN A 280 -10.28 -24.31 -17.36
C GLN A 280 -11.42 -25.03 -16.64
N TRP A 281 -11.48 -24.90 -15.32
CA TRP A 281 -12.57 -25.49 -14.53
C TRP A 281 -13.91 -24.80 -14.80
N LEU A 282 -13.92 -23.46 -14.84
CA LEU A 282 -15.12 -22.68 -15.19
C LEU A 282 -15.65 -23.05 -16.58
N GLN A 283 -14.74 -23.19 -17.56
CA GLN A 283 -15.09 -23.58 -18.92
C GLN A 283 -15.74 -24.96 -18.97
N GLN A 284 -15.22 -25.93 -18.21
CA GLN A 284 -15.79 -27.28 -18.13
C GLN A 284 -17.20 -27.28 -17.53
N GLY A 285 -17.41 -26.50 -16.46
CA GLY A 285 -18.72 -26.34 -15.84
C GLY A 285 -19.76 -25.66 -16.74
N MET A 286 -19.30 -24.91 -17.75
CA MET A 286 -20.13 -24.15 -18.68
C MET A 286 -20.20 -24.77 -20.09
N ASN A 287 -19.80 -26.03 -20.25
CA ASN A 287 -19.76 -26.68 -21.57
C ASN A 287 -21.12 -26.73 -22.30
N SER A 288 -22.23 -26.86 -21.56
CA SER A 288 -23.58 -26.85 -22.13
C SER A 288 -24.10 -25.44 -22.47
N ALA A 289 -23.41 -24.38 -22.03
CA ALA A 289 -23.85 -23.00 -22.20
C ALA A 289 -23.94 -22.56 -23.67
N LEU A 290 -23.10 -23.12 -24.56
CA LEU A 290 -23.16 -22.81 -26.00
C LEU A 290 -24.46 -23.29 -26.65
N SER A 291 -25.10 -24.30 -26.08
CA SER A 291 -26.41 -24.82 -26.51
C SER A 291 -27.56 -24.26 -25.68
N SER A 292 -27.29 -23.41 -24.69
CA SER A 292 -28.31 -22.73 -23.89
C SER A 292 -29.02 -21.65 -24.70
N SER A 293 -30.28 -21.38 -24.39
CA SER A 293 -30.99 -20.22 -24.93
C SER A 293 -30.55 -18.88 -24.30
N SER A 294 -29.75 -18.92 -23.23
CA SER A 294 -29.25 -17.72 -22.55
C SER A 294 -28.05 -17.11 -23.28
N SER A 295 -28.25 -15.92 -23.86
CA SER A 295 -27.17 -15.14 -24.48
C SER A 295 -26.05 -14.79 -23.49
N VAL A 296 -26.37 -14.53 -22.22
CA VAL A 296 -25.39 -14.26 -21.17
C VAL A 296 -24.45 -15.44 -20.96
N LEU A 297 -24.99 -16.65 -20.83
CA LEU A 297 -24.18 -17.85 -20.64
C LEU A 297 -23.32 -18.15 -21.87
N GLN A 298 -23.86 -17.95 -23.07
CA GLN A 298 -23.11 -18.07 -24.32
C GLN A 298 -21.93 -17.07 -24.37
N THR A 299 -22.17 -15.80 -24.05
CA THR A 299 -21.13 -14.75 -24.03
C THR A 299 -20.02 -15.09 -23.05
N ARG A 300 -20.36 -15.50 -21.82
CA ARG A 300 -19.37 -15.88 -20.81
C ARG A 300 -18.55 -17.11 -21.23
N GLN A 301 -19.18 -18.10 -21.88
CA GLN A 301 -18.45 -19.26 -22.42
C GLN A 301 -17.52 -18.88 -23.58
N LYS A 302 -17.95 -17.97 -24.47
CA LYS A 302 -17.10 -17.39 -25.51
C LYS A 302 -15.90 -16.62 -24.93
N MET A 303 -16.11 -15.86 -23.85
CA MET A 303 -15.01 -15.18 -23.13
C MET A 303 -14.01 -16.18 -22.55
N LEU A 304 -14.47 -17.28 -21.95
CA LEU A 304 -13.60 -18.33 -21.41
C LEU A 304 -12.80 -19.03 -22.53
N LEU A 305 -13.43 -19.29 -23.68
CA LEU A 305 -12.75 -19.83 -24.86
C LEU A 305 -11.65 -18.90 -25.37
N ALA A 306 -11.93 -17.60 -25.48
CA ALA A 306 -10.95 -16.58 -25.87
C ALA A 306 -9.77 -16.52 -24.90
N VAL A 307 -10.03 -16.57 -23.59
CA VAL A 307 -8.97 -16.64 -22.56
C VAL A 307 -8.12 -17.90 -22.73
N SER A 308 -8.72 -19.07 -22.88
CA SER A 308 -7.99 -20.33 -23.08
C SER A 308 -7.14 -20.30 -24.36
N GLN A 309 -7.63 -19.66 -25.43
CA GLN A 309 -6.88 -19.49 -26.67
C GLN A 309 -5.64 -18.61 -26.47
N LEU A 310 -5.78 -17.47 -25.77
CA LEU A 310 -4.63 -16.62 -25.44
C LEU A 310 -3.64 -17.31 -24.51
N GLN A 311 -4.12 -17.96 -23.44
CA GLN A 311 -3.28 -18.68 -22.49
C GLN A 311 -2.45 -19.76 -23.19
N GLY A 312 -3.10 -20.54 -24.08
CA GLY A 312 -2.44 -21.59 -24.87
C GLY A 312 -1.46 -21.03 -25.89
N ALA A 313 -1.81 -19.96 -26.61
CA ALA A 313 -0.97 -19.38 -27.65
C ALA A 313 0.29 -18.67 -27.09
N LEU A 314 0.18 -18.08 -25.90
CA LEU A 314 1.25 -17.32 -25.26
C LEU A 314 2.07 -18.14 -24.25
N GLY A 315 1.60 -19.35 -23.90
CA GLY A 315 2.26 -20.21 -22.92
C GLY A 315 2.18 -19.68 -21.47
N THR A 316 1.17 -18.87 -21.13
CA THR A 316 1.00 -18.33 -19.77
C THR A 316 -0.43 -18.50 -19.29
N GLN A 317 -0.60 -18.88 -18.02
CA GLN A 317 -1.93 -18.86 -17.39
C GLN A 317 -2.36 -17.45 -16.99
N ASP A 318 -1.42 -16.57 -16.66
CA ASP A 318 -1.75 -15.24 -16.13
C ASP A 318 -1.59 -14.17 -17.21
N LEU A 319 -2.74 -13.66 -17.69
CA LEU A 319 -2.86 -12.62 -18.70
C LEU A 319 -2.80 -11.20 -18.11
N GLY A 320 -2.68 -11.04 -16.79
CA GLY A 320 -2.67 -9.75 -16.11
C GLY A 320 -4.05 -9.25 -15.71
N GLN A 321 -4.17 -7.95 -15.47
CA GLN A 321 -5.42 -7.33 -15.03
C GLN A 321 -6.20 -6.74 -16.19
N VAL A 322 -7.52 -6.82 -16.12
CA VAL A 322 -8.39 -6.15 -17.10
C VAL A 322 -8.35 -4.64 -16.87
N HIS A 323 -8.08 -3.87 -17.92
CA HIS A 323 -8.16 -2.41 -17.85
C HIS A 323 -9.59 -1.98 -17.56
N PHE A 324 -9.79 -0.95 -16.72
CA PHE A 324 -11.09 -0.60 -16.12
C PHE A 324 -12.20 -0.25 -17.11
N GLU A 325 -11.85 0.06 -18.36
CA GLU A 325 -12.79 0.36 -19.44
C GLU A 325 -12.37 -0.36 -20.74
N PRO A 326 -13.34 -0.89 -21.51
CA PRO A 326 -13.06 -1.37 -22.85
C PRO A 326 -12.95 -0.21 -23.84
N ILE A 327 -12.18 -0.38 -24.91
CA ILE A 327 -12.16 0.57 -26.03
C ILE A 327 -13.34 0.27 -26.94
N LYS A 328 -14.12 1.29 -27.30
CA LYS A 328 -15.25 1.18 -28.23
C LYS A 328 -15.05 2.13 -29.41
N ASP A 329 -15.17 1.62 -30.63
CA ASP A 329 -15.11 2.46 -31.82
C ASP A 329 -16.50 2.79 -32.39
N LYS A 330 -16.52 3.66 -33.41
CA LYS A 330 -17.76 4.10 -34.08
C LYS A 330 -18.45 2.98 -34.87
N LEU A 331 -17.73 1.91 -35.18
CA LEU A 331 -18.26 0.76 -35.92
C LEU A 331 -18.95 -0.26 -34.97
N GLY A 332 -18.89 -0.01 -33.67
CA GLY A 332 -19.48 -0.85 -32.63
C GLY A 332 -18.56 -1.97 -32.16
N ASN A 333 -17.27 -1.93 -32.51
CA ASN A 333 -16.29 -2.89 -32.04
C ASN A 333 -15.94 -2.59 -30.59
N VAL A 334 -15.79 -3.65 -29.80
CA VAL A 334 -15.40 -3.54 -28.39
C VAL A 334 -14.11 -4.31 -28.18
N LEU A 335 -13.08 -3.65 -27.66
CA LEU A 335 -11.79 -4.25 -27.36
C LEU A 335 -11.55 -4.22 -25.85
N ILE A 336 -11.60 -5.41 -25.24
CA ILE A 336 -11.27 -5.63 -23.83
C ILE A 336 -9.75 -5.82 -23.74
N LEU A 337 -9.12 -5.13 -22.80
CA LEU A 337 -7.66 -5.15 -22.65
C LEU A 337 -7.28 -5.84 -21.35
N THR A 338 -6.36 -6.80 -21.44
CA THR A 338 -5.60 -7.30 -20.30
C THR A 338 -4.19 -6.72 -20.33
N ILE A 339 -3.69 -6.26 -19.19
CA ILE A 339 -2.38 -5.60 -19.06
C ILE A 339 -1.58 -6.29 -17.97
N LYS A 340 -0.33 -6.64 -18.29
CA LYS A 340 0.60 -7.27 -17.36
C LYS A 340 2.02 -6.73 -17.51
N GLU A 341 2.62 -6.29 -16.41
CA GLU A 341 4.06 -6.07 -16.35
C GLU A 341 4.78 -7.42 -16.19
N LEU A 342 5.71 -7.72 -17.10
CA LEU A 342 6.54 -8.93 -17.02
C LEU A 342 7.90 -8.64 -16.40
N ARG A 343 8.45 -9.63 -15.70
CA ARG A 343 9.86 -9.60 -15.29
C ARG A 343 10.75 -10.06 -16.44
N PRO A 344 12.00 -9.58 -16.56
CA PRO A 344 12.91 -9.98 -17.63
C PRO A 344 13.17 -11.49 -17.74
N SER A 345 12.96 -12.23 -16.65
CA SER A 345 13.16 -13.68 -16.58
C SER A 345 12.00 -14.52 -17.12
N GLN A 346 10.85 -13.91 -17.43
CA GLN A 346 9.67 -14.64 -17.93
C GLN A 346 9.73 -14.72 -19.46
N VAL A 347 9.73 -15.94 -19.98
CA VAL A 347 9.69 -16.23 -21.42
C VAL A 347 8.29 -16.68 -21.79
N LEU A 348 7.72 -16.06 -22.83
CA LEU A 348 6.44 -16.44 -23.42
C LEU A 348 6.69 -17.05 -24.81
N GLU A 349 5.74 -17.84 -25.29
CA GLU A 349 5.85 -18.55 -26.57
C GLU A 349 5.38 -17.68 -27.75
N ASN A 350 6.00 -17.82 -28.92
CA ASN A 350 5.58 -17.22 -30.20
C ASN A 350 5.51 -15.67 -30.23
N VAL A 351 6.32 -15.00 -29.42
CA VAL A 351 6.27 -13.55 -29.21
C VAL A 351 7.66 -12.93 -29.13
N ARG A 352 7.73 -11.63 -29.39
CA ARG A 352 8.97 -10.84 -29.35
C ARG A 352 8.75 -9.46 -28.74
N TRP A 353 9.82 -8.86 -28.23
CA TRP A 353 9.80 -7.51 -27.70
C TRP A 353 10.02 -6.47 -28.80
N ILE A 354 9.18 -5.44 -28.83
CA ILE A 354 9.40 -4.23 -29.63
C ILE A 354 9.23 -2.99 -28.77
N ALA A 355 9.93 -1.91 -29.13
CA ALA A 355 9.75 -0.62 -28.48
C ALA A 355 8.35 -0.06 -28.77
N LEU A 356 7.69 0.52 -27.77
CA LEU A 356 6.36 1.15 -27.90
C LEU A 356 6.32 2.18 -29.03
N SER A 357 7.40 2.92 -29.24
CA SER A 357 7.52 3.90 -30.33
C SER A 357 7.38 3.29 -31.73
N LYS A 358 7.74 2.02 -31.93
CA LYS A 358 7.58 1.32 -33.22
C LYS A 358 6.11 1.07 -33.55
N LEU A 359 5.31 0.69 -32.55
CA LEU A 359 3.85 0.52 -32.72
C LEU A 359 3.16 1.84 -33.06
N HIS A 360 3.54 2.93 -32.41
CA HIS A 360 3.00 4.27 -32.74
C HIS A 360 3.34 4.69 -34.18
N ASN A 361 4.53 4.34 -34.67
CA ASN A 361 4.98 4.70 -36.01
C ASN A 361 4.33 3.88 -37.12
N TYR A 362 3.97 2.62 -36.87
CA TYR A 362 3.22 1.78 -37.81
C TYR A 362 1.92 2.47 -38.26
N ARG A 363 1.27 3.20 -37.35
CA ARG A 363 0.03 3.93 -37.62
C ARG A 363 0.21 5.20 -38.46
N LYS A 364 1.32 5.93 -38.32
CA LYS A 364 1.59 7.15 -39.11
C LYS A 364 1.64 6.88 -40.62
N SER A 365 1.89 5.64 -41.04
CA SER A 365 1.96 5.27 -42.46
C SER A 365 0.64 4.73 -43.06
N VAL A 366 -0.33 4.31 -42.23
CA VAL A 366 -1.57 3.63 -42.68
C VAL A 366 -2.78 4.58 -42.70
N SER A 367 -2.81 5.61 -41.84
CA SER A 367 -4.01 6.38 -41.53
C SER A 367 -4.35 7.56 -42.48
N ALA A 368 -4.01 7.50 -43.75
CA ALA A 368 -4.38 8.57 -44.69
C ALA A 368 -5.82 8.45 -45.25
N PHE A 369 -6.45 7.26 -45.19
CA PHE A 369 -7.72 7.03 -45.92
C PHE A 369 -8.78 6.11 -45.25
N GLU A 370 -8.56 5.55 -44.05
CA GLU A 370 -9.52 4.61 -43.41
C GLU A 370 -10.21 5.15 -42.14
N SER A 371 -11.38 4.58 -41.81
CA SER A 371 -12.16 4.90 -40.61
C SER A 371 -11.41 4.51 -39.32
N PHE A 372 -11.37 5.42 -38.33
CA PHE A 372 -10.68 5.24 -37.05
C PHE A 372 -11.24 4.05 -36.24
N THR A 373 -10.44 2.99 -36.06
CA THR A 373 -10.83 1.75 -35.39
C THR A 373 -10.50 1.72 -33.89
N ALA A 374 -11.02 0.73 -33.15
CA ALA A 374 -10.67 0.53 -31.74
C ALA A 374 -9.18 0.20 -31.55
N LEU A 375 -8.56 -0.48 -32.52
CA LEU A 375 -7.14 -0.81 -32.52
C LEU A 375 -6.28 0.46 -32.72
N ASP A 376 -6.75 1.39 -33.56
CA ASP A 376 -6.14 2.71 -33.70
C ASP A 376 -6.19 3.50 -32.38
N GLN A 377 -7.34 3.49 -31.71
CA GLN A 377 -7.47 4.16 -30.41
C GLN A 377 -6.54 3.54 -29.37
N LEU A 378 -6.40 2.21 -29.36
CA LEU A 378 -5.46 1.51 -28.50
C LEU A 378 -4.05 2.03 -28.73
N PHE A 379 -3.57 2.06 -29.96
CA PHE A 379 -2.21 2.52 -30.22
C PHE A 379 -1.95 3.98 -29.82
N MET A 380 -2.93 4.89 -29.86
CA MET A 380 -2.68 6.27 -29.36
C MET A 380 -2.67 6.37 -27.85
N THR A 381 -3.48 5.55 -27.18
CA THR A 381 -3.70 5.63 -25.73
C THR A 381 -2.91 4.58 -24.96
N LEU A 382 -2.15 3.71 -25.63
CA LEU A 382 -1.48 2.56 -25.02
C LEU A 382 -0.53 3.01 -23.90
N LYS A 383 0.24 4.07 -24.12
CA LYS A 383 1.11 4.65 -23.09
C LYS A 383 0.32 5.03 -21.84
N ASP A 384 -0.77 5.78 -22.00
CA ASP A 384 -1.60 6.23 -20.88
C ASP A 384 -2.22 5.05 -20.12
N LYS A 385 -2.58 3.98 -20.83
CA LYS A 385 -3.14 2.74 -20.24
C LYS A 385 -2.09 1.94 -19.48
N LEU A 386 -0.84 1.88 -19.97
CA LEU A 386 0.29 1.30 -19.24
C LEU A 386 0.64 2.12 -17.99
N ASP A 387 0.71 3.44 -18.13
CA ASP A 387 0.99 4.33 -17.01
C ASP A 387 -0.12 4.24 -15.94
N TYR A 388 -1.38 4.08 -16.35
CA TYR A 388 -2.50 3.79 -15.44
C TYR A 388 -2.27 2.49 -14.67
N HIS A 389 -1.90 1.41 -15.37
CA HIS A 389 -1.64 0.11 -14.73
C HIS A 389 -0.50 0.18 -13.69
N LEU A 390 0.56 0.94 -13.98
CA LEU A 390 1.64 1.16 -13.00
C LEU A 390 1.16 1.92 -11.76
N ARG A 391 0.22 2.86 -11.91
CA ARG A 391 -0.36 3.65 -10.80
C ARG A 391 -1.34 2.85 -9.93
N VAL A 392 -2.11 1.95 -10.53
CA VAL A 392 -3.01 1.01 -9.85
C VAL A 392 -2.25 0.17 -8.80
N ASN A 393 -1.01 -0.20 -9.09
CA ASN A 393 -0.20 -1.03 -8.19
C ASN A 393 0.55 -0.26 -7.07
N GLN A 394 0.28 1.04 -6.89
CA GLN A 394 0.93 1.84 -5.85
C GLN A 394 0.25 1.69 -4.50
N ALA A 395 1.02 1.32 -3.47
CA ALA A 395 0.56 1.23 -2.10
C ALA A 395 0.79 2.52 -1.31
N LEU A 396 -0.12 2.85 -0.39
CA LEU A 396 0.08 3.93 0.55
C LEU A 396 1.13 3.58 1.61
N PRO A 397 1.94 4.55 2.06
CA PRO A 397 2.77 4.33 3.24
C PRO A 397 1.88 4.15 4.49
N PRO A 398 2.39 3.50 5.55
CA PRO A 398 1.62 3.30 6.78
C PRO A 398 1.12 4.61 7.39
N GLY A 399 -0.11 4.61 7.88
CA GLY A 399 -0.70 5.79 8.50
C GLY A 399 -2.22 5.80 8.59
N LEU A 400 -2.71 6.86 9.23
CA LEU A 400 -4.12 7.21 9.26
C LEU A 400 -4.38 8.28 8.19
N TYR A 401 -5.42 8.07 7.39
CA TYR A 401 -5.78 8.90 6.26
C TYR A 401 -7.21 9.40 6.40
N LEU A 402 -7.48 10.58 5.83
CA LEU A 402 -8.83 11.05 5.54
C LEU A 402 -9.11 10.77 4.07
N GLY A 403 -10.12 9.96 3.77
CA GLY A 403 -10.57 9.67 2.41
C GLY A 403 -11.89 10.36 2.12
N TYR A 404 -12.06 10.89 0.91
CA TYR A 404 -13.31 11.45 0.42
C TYR A 404 -14.06 10.41 -0.41
N LEU A 405 -15.29 10.12 -0.03
CA LEU A 405 -16.14 9.16 -0.72
C LEU A 405 -17.26 9.89 -1.47
N LYS A 406 -17.10 10.03 -2.79
CA LYS A 406 -18.12 10.53 -3.71
C LYS A 406 -18.52 9.41 -4.67
N LEU A 407 -19.81 9.11 -4.69
CA LEU A 407 -20.38 8.10 -5.56
C LEU A 407 -21.19 8.75 -6.68
N PHE A 408 -21.26 8.07 -7.82
CA PHE A 408 -22.10 8.41 -8.96
C PHE A 408 -22.92 7.19 -9.29
N SER A 409 -24.23 7.31 -9.29
CA SER A 409 -25.13 6.19 -9.56
C SER A 409 -25.79 6.36 -10.91
N SER A 410 -25.74 5.32 -11.74
CA SER A 410 -26.55 5.15 -12.93
C SER A 410 -27.47 3.92 -12.77
N VAL A 411 -28.32 3.67 -13.77
CA VAL A 411 -29.25 2.52 -13.77
C VAL A 411 -28.49 1.20 -13.59
N ASP A 412 -27.33 1.07 -14.26
CA ASP A 412 -26.61 -0.20 -14.35
C ASP A 412 -25.32 -0.24 -13.52
N GLN A 413 -24.93 0.87 -12.89
CA GLN A 413 -23.62 0.97 -12.24
C GLN A 413 -23.52 2.03 -11.15
N ILE A 414 -22.73 1.73 -10.12
CA ILE A 414 -22.20 2.72 -9.18
C ILE A 414 -20.74 2.94 -9.53
N LYS A 415 -20.33 4.21 -9.63
CA LYS A 415 -18.94 4.63 -9.79
C LYS A 415 -18.48 5.41 -8.57
N VAL A 416 -17.17 5.40 -8.34
CA VAL A 416 -16.49 6.12 -7.27
C VAL A 416 -15.48 7.11 -7.85
N LEU A 417 -15.39 8.30 -7.25
CA LEU A 417 -14.37 9.29 -7.59
C LEU A 417 -13.02 8.88 -7.01
N VAL A 418 -11.98 8.85 -7.84
CA VAL A 418 -10.61 8.52 -7.43
C VAL A 418 -9.60 9.47 -8.09
N PRO A 419 -8.43 9.69 -7.48
CA PRO A 419 -7.37 10.49 -8.07
C PRO A 419 -6.69 9.73 -9.21
N TYR A 420 -6.36 10.42 -10.30
CA TYR A 420 -5.68 9.83 -11.47
C TYR A 420 -4.30 9.24 -11.13
N ARG A 421 -3.65 9.80 -10.10
CA ARG A 421 -2.30 9.37 -9.66
C ARG A 421 -2.28 8.03 -8.94
N VAL A 422 -3.35 7.67 -8.25
CA VAL A 422 -3.48 6.45 -7.43
C VAL A 422 -4.92 5.94 -7.48
N PRO A 423 -5.37 5.40 -8.63
CA PRO A 423 -6.78 5.18 -8.93
C PRO A 423 -7.44 4.07 -8.08
N ASN A 424 -6.66 3.24 -7.39
CA ASN A 424 -7.18 2.19 -6.49
C ASN A 424 -7.38 2.66 -5.04
N ILE A 425 -7.21 3.95 -4.78
CA ILE A 425 -7.36 4.54 -3.46
C ILE A 425 -8.32 5.71 -3.58
N LEU A 426 -9.19 5.92 -2.58
CA LEU A 426 -10.06 7.09 -2.52
C LEU A 426 -9.24 8.39 -2.60
N CYS A 427 -9.86 9.49 -3.02
CA CYS A 427 -9.26 10.81 -2.87
C CYS A 427 -8.89 11.03 -1.40
N HIS A 428 -7.64 11.34 -1.06
CA HIS A 428 -7.20 11.25 0.33
C HIS A 428 -6.13 12.26 0.72
N THR A 429 -6.00 12.46 2.03
CA THR A 429 -4.89 13.18 2.65
C THR A 429 -4.43 12.45 3.91
N LYS A 430 -3.13 12.36 4.14
CA LYS A 430 -2.57 11.72 5.34
C LYS A 430 -2.81 12.61 6.57
N ILE A 431 -3.38 12.04 7.62
CA ILE A 431 -3.56 12.72 8.92
C ILE A 431 -2.29 12.56 9.76
N ARG A 432 -1.80 11.32 9.90
CA ARG A 432 -0.59 11.00 10.70
C ARG A 432 -0.01 9.63 10.34
N ASP A 433 1.25 9.38 10.76
CA ASP A 433 1.95 8.10 10.53
C ASP A 433 1.41 6.95 11.39
N ASN A 434 0.84 7.25 12.55
CA ASN A 434 0.19 6.25 13.37
C ASN A 434 -1.21 5.97 12.82
N LYS A 435 -1.49 4.74 12.37
CA LYS A 435 -2.81 4.36 11.84
C LYS A 435 -3.90 4.26 12.92
N ASN A 436 -3.52 4.05 14.17
CA ASN A 436 -4.45 3.68 15.23
C ASN A 436 -5.30 4.86 15.68
N VAL A 437 -6.63 4.73 15.62
CA VAL A 437 -7.56 5.65 16.29
C VAL A 437 -7.89 5.05 17.67
N SER A 438 -7.53 5.75 18.72
CA SER A 438 -7.81 5.38 20.12
C SER A 438 -9.31 5.47 20.42
N ARG A 439 -9.74 4.80 21.49
CA ARG A 439 -11.12 4.89 21.97
C ARG A 439 -11.48 6.34 22.31
N GLU A 440 -10.59 7.07 22.95
CA GLU A 440 -10.79 8.45 23.38
C GLU A 440 -10.95 9.40 22.18
N GLU A 441 -10.12 9.25 21.14
CA GLU A 441 -10.27 10.00 19.88
C GLU A 441 -11.59 9.67 19.16
N TRP A 442 -12.01 8.40 19.17
CA TRP A 442 -13.24 7.95 18.51
C TRP A 442 -14.51 8.40 19.24
N GLU A 443 -14.51 8.37 20.57
CA GLU A 443 -15.60 8.91 21.39
C GLU A 443 -15.76 10.41 21.16
N TRP A 444 -14.64 11.14 21.12
CA TRP A 444 -14.65 12.55 20.77
C TRP A 444 -15.25 12.81 19.39
N LEU A 445 -14.80 12.08 18.36
CA LEU A 445 -15.30 12.23 16.98
C LEU A 445 -16.82 12.05 16.86
N ARG A 446 -17.41 11.13 17.63
CA ARG A 446 -18.86 10.85 17.57
C ARG A 446 -19.71 11.86 18.30
N ASN A 447 -19.13 12.53 19.30
CA ASN A 447 -19.82 13.56 20.08
C ASN A 447 -19.76 14.94 19.42
N VAL A 448 -18.91 15.09 18.40
CA VAL A 448 -18.72 16.36 17.67
C VAL A 448 -19.62 16.37 16.44
N SER A 449 -20.58 17.28 16.41
CA SER A 449 -21.52 17.45 15.30
C SER A 449 -20.86 18.00 14.04
N SER A 450 -19.77 18.78 14.16
CA SER A 450 -19.02 19.34 13.04
C SER A 450 -17.49 19.38 13.29
N PRO A 451 -16.63 18.92 12.35
CA PRO A 451 -15.17 18.91 12.50
C PRO A 451 -14.53 20.31 12.65
N THR A 452 -15.31 21.36 12.37
CA THR A 452 -14.90 22.76 12.39
C THR A 452 -15.47 23.55 13.58
N ASP A 453 -16.13 22.89 14.54
CA ASP A 453 -16.65 23.57 15.74
C ASP A 453 -15.51 24.18 16.60
N PRO A 454 -15.52 25.50 16.86
CA PRO A 454 -14.49 26.18 17.63
C PRO A 454 -14.64 25.97 19.15
N THR A 455 -15.83 25.60 19.63
CA THR A 455 -16.17 25.47 21.07
C THR A 455 -15.57 24.24 21.75
N ALA A 456 -15.07 23.25 20.99
CA ALA A 456 -14.44 22.04 21.54
C ALA A 456 -12.98 22.26 22.01
N THR A 457 -12.45 23.48 21.89
CA THR A 457 -11.01 23.77 21.97
C THR A 457 -10.54 24.20 23.36
N GLU A 458 -11.44 24.58 24.27
CA GLU A 458 -11.06 25.34 25.49
C GLU A 458 -10.64 24.49 26.72
N GLY A 459 -10.64 23.15 26.65
CA GLY A 459 -10.32 22.29 27.80
C GLY A 459 -9.13 21.32 27.66
N ASN A 460 -8.52 21.19 26.48
CA ASN A 460 -7.71 20.00 26.13
C ASN A 460 -6.33 20.29 25.51
N ALA A 461 -5.76 21.46 25.78
CA ALA A 461 -4.42 21.82 25.30
C ALA A 461 -3.36 20.82 25.83
N GLY A 462 -2.77 20.03 24.92
CA GLY A 462 -1.76 19.01 25.25
C GLY A 462 -2.24 17.56 25.33
N SER A 463 -3.54 17.30 25.11
CA SER A 463 -4.08 15.94 24.98
C SER A 463 -3.76 15.31 23.61
N SER A 464 -3.72 13.98 23.55
CA SER A 464 -3.62 13.25 22.27
C SER A 464 -4.75 13.62 21.31
N VAL A 465 -5.97 13.82 21.85
CA VAL A 465 -7.17 14.21 21.10
C VAL A 465 -6.98 15.55 20.39
N TYR A 466 -6.34 16.53 21.04
CA TYR A 466 -6.06 17.83 20.42
C TYR A 466 -5.12 17.71 19.21
N SER A 467 -4.03 16.94 19.34
CA SER A 467 -3.10 16.72 18.23
C SER A 467 -3.77 16.01 17.05
N PHE A 468 -4.69 15.09 17.34
CA PHE A 468 -5.48 14.40 16.34
C PHE A 468 -6.45 15.34 15.62
N LEU A 469 -7.13 16.22 16.38
CA LEU A 469 -8.05 17.23 15.84
C LEU A 469 -7.34 18.21 14.89
N GLU A 470 -6.18 18.73 15.27
CA GLU A 470 -5.42 19.65 14.42
C GLU A 470 -4.95 18.96 13.13
N GLY A 471 -4.51 17.70 13.23
CA GLY A 471 -4.19 16.87 12.07
C GLY A 471 -5.39 16.66 11.16
N LEU A 472 -6.57 16.36 11.73
CA LEU A 472 -7.80 16.15 11.00
C LEU A 472 -8.29 17.43 10.31
N ARG A 473 -8.30 18.57 11.00
CA ARG A 473 -8.66 19.88 10.43
C ARG A 473 -7.75 20.26 9.28
N THR A 474 -6.45 20.03 9.42
CA THR A 474 -5.48 20.25 8.35
C THR A 474 -5.78 19.34 7.16
N ALA A 475 -6.02 18.05 7.41
CA ALA A 475 -6.35 17.08 6.37
C ALA A 475 -7.65 17.43 5.63
N VAL A 476 -8.71 17.86 6.33
CA VAL A 476 -9.97 18.31 5.72
C VAL A 476 -9.70 19.51 4.80
N LYS A 477 -9.00 20.55 5.30
CA LYS A 477 -8.70 21.74 4.49
C LYS A 477 -7.91 21.40 3.23
N THR A 478 -6.86 20.58 3.37
CA THR A 478 -6.05 20.13 2.22
C THR A 478 -6.87 19.31 1.23
N LEU A 479 -7.72 18.40 1.72
CA LEU A 479 -8.55 17.56 0.85
C LEU A 479 -9.60 18.37 0.08
N LEU A 480 -10.26 19.33 0.74
CA LEU A 480 -11.22 20.22 0.07
C LEU A 480 -10.55 21.12 -0.97
N GLN A 481 -9.35 21.63 -0.68
CA GLN A 481 -8.55 22.37 -1.66
C GLN A 481 -8.17 21.51 -2.87
N GLN A 482 -7.84 20.23 -2.68
CA GLN A 482 -7.57 19.30 -3.78
C GLN A 482 -8.81 19.02 -4.64
N LEU A 483 -10.01 19.06 -4.03
CA LEU A 483 -11.28 18.85 -4.70
C LEU A 483 -11.87 20.14 -5.31
N ASP A 484 -11.15 21.26 -5.21
CA ASP A 484 -11.59 22.60 -5.63
C ASP A 484 -12.90 23.05 -4.94
N VAL A 485 -13.07 22.65 -3.67
CA VAL A 485 -14.22 23.02 -2.83
C VAL A 485 -13.85 24.21 -1.94
N PRO A 486 -14.60 25.33 -1.97
CA PRO A 486 -14.36 26.47 -1.09
C PRO A 486 -14.45 26.07 0.38
N LEU A 487 -13.50 26.50 1.21
CA LEU A 487 -13.45 26.14 2.64
C LEU A 487 -14.69 26.59 3.44
N GLY A 488 -15.44 27.59 2.95
CA GLY A 488 -16.71 28.00 3.56
C GLY A 488 -17.79 26.92 3.51
N GLN A 489 -17.71 25.99 2.55
CA GLN A 489 -18.64 24.86 2.41
C GLN A 489 -18.22 23.63 3.22
N ALA A 490 -17.09 23.69 3.94
CA ALA A 490 -16.59 22.55 4.74
C ALA A 490 -17.60 22.08 5.80
N MET A 491 -18.47 22.97 6.27
CA MET A 491 -19.52 22.69 7.26
C MET A 491 -20.60 21.74 6.74
N ASP A 492 -20.79 21.67 5.41
CA ASP A 492 -21.80 20.82 4.79
C ASP A 492 -21.30 19.38 4.60
N PHE A 493 -19.99 19.15 4.78
CA PHE A 493 -19.37 17.83 4.73
C PHE A 493 -19.47 17.14 6.10
N ARG A 494 -19.59 15.82 6.06
CA ARG A 494 -19.80 15.01 7.27
C ARG A 494 -18.72 13.95 7.39
N LEU A 495 -18.25 13.71 8.61
CA LEU A 495 -17.39 12.56 8.88
C LEU A 495 -18.26 11.31 9.06
N TYR A 496 -17.84 10.22 8.43
CA TYR A 496 -18.41 8.91 8.68
C TYR A 496 -17.89 8.36 10.01
N THR A 497 -18.78 8.19 10.98
CA THR A 497 -18.43 7.87 12.37
C THR A 497 -18.98 6.51 12.83
N GLN A 498 -19.33 5.62 11.90
CA GLN A 498 -19.77 4.25 12.23
C GLN A 498 -18.60 3.29 12.43
N GLU A 499 -17.59 3.38 11.56
CA GLU A 499 -16.36 2.58 11.66
C GLU A 499 -15.16 3.30 11.05
N VAL A 500 -13.97 2.89 11.49
CA VAL A 500 -12.70 3.24 10.84
C VAL A 500 -12.39 2.13 9.84
N LEU A 501 -12.16 2.48 8.58
CA LEU A 501 -11.82 1.50 7.56
C LEU A 501 -10.35 1.08 7.71
N GLU A 502 -10.10 -0.21 7.91
CA GLU A 502 -8.76 -0.76 8.10
C GLU A 502 -8.37 -1.60 6.88
N PHE A 503 -7.34 -1.15 6.15
CA PHE A 503 -6.83 -1.83 4.95
C PHE A 503 -5.49 -2.48 5.28
N GLY A 504 -5.50 -3.81 5.38
CA GLY A 504 -4.34 -4.60 5.80
C GLY A 504 -3.84 -4.22 7.20
N GLU A 505 -2.54 -4.37 7.43
CA GLU A 505 -1.93 -4.14 8.74
C GLU A 505 -1.36 -2.73 8.93
N ALA A 506 -1.31 -1.89 7.90
CA ALA A 506 -0.54 -0.64 7.92
C ALA A 506 -1.36 0.65 7.74
N VAL A 507 -2.55 0.56 7.14
CA VAL A 507 -3.31 1.73 6.69
C VAL A 507 -4.71 1.74 7.29
N SER A 508 -5.16 2.91 7.74
CA SER A 508 -6.51 3.14 8.24
C SER A 508 -7.07 4.42 7.65
N PHE A 509 -8.39 4.46 7.44
CA PHE A 509 -9.11 5.58 6.85
C PHE A 509 -10.28 6.03 7.73
N LEU A 510 -10.38 7.35 7.88
CA LEU A 510 -11.62 8.03 8.19
C LEU A 510 -12.25 8.49 6.88
N LEU A 511 -13.57 8.44 6.76
CA LEU A 511 -14.25 8.93 5.55
C LEU A 511 -14.88 10.30 5.77
N LEU A 512 -14.64 11.19 4.82
CA LEU A 512 -15.36 12.43 4.62
C LEU A 512 -16.40 12.22 3.53
N LEU A 513 -17.65 12.54 3.84
CA LEU A 513 -18.79 12.44 2.95
C LEU A 513 -19.21 13.84 2.51
N PRO A 514 -19.60 14.01 1.24
CA PRO A 514 -20.21 15.26 0.77
C PRO A 514 -21.57 15.53 1.47
N PRO A 515 -22.18 16.70 1.22
CA PRO A 515 -23.55 17.00 1.66
C PRO A 515 -24.51 15.85 1.32
N SER A 516 -25.55 15.64 2.12
CA SER A 516 -26.48 14.49 1.96
C SER A 516 -27.08 14.41 0.56
N ASP A 517 -27.34 15.57 -0.03
CA ASP A 517 -28.00 15.69 -1.33
C ASP A 517 -27.02 15.40 -2.48
N ASP A 518 -25.72 15.40 -2.18
CA ASP A 518 -24.61 15.19 -3.11
C ASP A 518 -23.84 13.87 -2.85
N VAL A 519 -24.34 12.97 -2.00
CA VAL A 519 -23.64 11.68 -1.76
C VAL A 519 -23.58 10.84 -3.04
N CYS A 520 -24.67 10.84 -3.82
CA CYS A 520 -24.78 10.15 -5.09
C CYS A 520 -25.30 11.11 -6.16
N SER A 521 -24.44 11.53 -7.09
CA SER A 521 -24.88 12.33 -8.24
C SER A 521 -25.50 11.44 -9.32
N ALA A 522 -26.51 11.99 -10.01
CA ALA A 522 -27.19 11.35 -11.13
C ALA A 522 -26.35 11.44 -12.43
N PRO A 523 -26.62 10.58 -13.44
CA PRO A 523 -25.88 10.57 -14.70
C PRO A 523 -25.92 11.92 -15.41
N GLY A 524 -24.77 12.41 -15.91
CA GLY A 524 -24.66 13.69 -16.61
C GLY A 524 -24.23 14.89 -15.74
N GLN A 525 -24.10 14.69 -14.43
CA GLN A 525 -23.43 15.64 -13.51
C GLN A 525 -21.94 15.29 -13.31
N ASP A 526 -21.32 14.61 -14.29
CA ASP A 526 -19.96 14.05 -14.23
C ASP A 526 -18.85 15.11 -14.39
N GLY A 527 -19.09 16.34 -13.94
CA GLY A 527 -18.05 17.36 -13.84
C GLY A 527 -17.08 16.98 -12.73
N HIS A 528 -16.00 16.29 -13.08
CA HIS A 528 -14.93 15.98 -12.13
C HIS A 528 -13.83 17.06 -12.22
N PRO A 529 -13.24 17.47 -11.08
CA PRO A 529 -12.11 18.38 -11.10
C PRO A 529 -10.94 17.76 -11.89
N SER A 530 -10.08 18.62 -12.44
CA SER A 530 -8.90 18.15 -13.17
C SER A 530 -8.01 17.27 -12.28
N GLY A 531 -7.54 16.13 -12.80
CA GLY A 531 -6.71 15.19 -12.05
C GLY A 531 -7.46 14.06 -11.33
N PHE A 532 -8.79 13.98 -11.48
CA PHE A 532 -9.62 12.89 -10.99
C PHE A 532 -10.26 12.09 -12.14
N LEU A 533 -10.71 10.88 -11.83
CA LEU A 533 -11.50 10.05 -12.74
C LEU A 533 -12.54 9.25 -11.93
N THR A 534 -13.56 8.73 -12.62
CA THR A 534 -14.55 7.84 -12.02
C THR A 534 -14.34 6.40 -12.44
N LEU A 535 -14.29 5.50 -11.45
CA LEU A 535 -14.18 4.06 -11.68
C LEU A 535 -15.48 3.36 -11.29
N PRO A 536 -15.89 2.31 -12.02
CA PRO A 536 -16.86 1.36 -11.50
C PRO A 536 -16.45 0.88 -10.11
N LEU A 537 -17.38 0.87 -9.17
CA LEU A 537 -17.11 0.45 -7.78
C LEU A 537 -16.52 -0.97 -7.74
N GLN A 538 -17.04 -1.87 -8.57
CA GLN A 538 -16.54 -3.25 -8.65
C GLN A 538 -15.11 -3.34 -9.20
N ILE A 539 -14.66 -2.38 -10.02
CA ILE A 539 -13.27 -2.35 -10.49
C ILE A 539 -12.36 -1.79 -9.39
N PHE A 540 -12.81 -0.73 -8.71
CA PHE A 540 -12.10 -0.17 -7.56
C PHE A 540 -11.86 -1.23 -6.47
N GLU A 541 -12.86 -2.06 -6.17
CA GLU A 541 -12.75 -3.16 -5.19
C GLU A 541 -11.74 -4.26 -5.59
N LEU A 542 -11.52 -4.48 -6.89
CA LEU A 542 -10.56 -5.47 -7.38
C LEU A 542 -9.10 -4.98 -7.31
N GLY A 543 -8.90 -3.67 -7.22
CA GLY A 543 -7.59 -3.03 -7.19
C GLY A 543 -7.01 -2.81 -5.78
N GLY A 544 -7.83 -2.95 -4.74
CA GLY A 544 -7.50 -2.69 -3.33
C GLY A 544 -6.81 -3.81 -2.59
#